data_AF-A0A7S0Q7K5-F1
#
_entry.id   AF-A0A7S0Q7K5-F1
#
_cell.length_a   1.000
_cell.length_b   1.000
_cell.length_c   1.000
_cell.angle_alpha   90.00
_cell.angle_beta   90.00
_cell.angle_gamma   90.00
#
_symmetry.space_group_name_H-M   'P 1'
#
loop_
_entity.id
_entity.type
_entity.pdbx_description
1 polymer ?
#
loop_
_entity_poly.entity_id
_entity_poly.type
_entity_poly.pdbx_seq_one_letter_code
_entity_poly.pdbx_strand_id
1 'polypeptide(L)'
;FDAIFFDTFAEGVDELRCFHQLLPALLRPGGVYSFFNGIAAHDQFLHAVFCEALRRDLIAVGFSRVDYVPIPVEKPALDVWEGTSMRHWWDFDHYQLPACYR
;
A
#
# COMPACT_ATOMS: atom_id res chain seq x y z
N PHE A 1 10.99 -2.60 16.11
CA PHE A 1 9.78 -3.43 15.92
C PHE A 1 10.13 -4.67 15.11
N ASP A 2 9.47 -5.79 15.39
CA ASP A 2 9.59 -7.02 14.59
C ASP A 2 8.70 -6.95 13.35
N ALA A 3 7.57 -6.25 13.45
CA ALA A 3 6.67 -5.96 12.33
C ALA A 3 6.11 -4.53 12.47
N ILE A 4 5.86 -3.88 11.33
CA ILE A 4 5.13 -2.60 11.26
C ILE A 4 4.04 -2.74 10.18
N PHE A 5 2.83 -2.28 10.51
CA PHE A 5 1.77 -2.06 9.54
C PHE A 5 1.40 -0.58 9.56
N PHE A 6 1.37 0.06 8.38
CA PHE A 6 1.12 1.50 8.27
C PHE A 6 -0.17 1.77 7.48
N ASP A 7 -1.17 2.33 8.14
CA ASP A 7 -2.49 2.65 7.59
C ASP A 7 -2.97 3.96 8.18
N THR A 8 -2.80 5.04 7.43
CA THR A 8 -3.11 6.39 7.86
C THR A 8 -4.03 7.07 6.83
N PHE A 9 -4.98 7.86 7.33
CA PHE A 9 -5.94 8.55 6.49
C PHE A 9 -5.34 9.85 5.95
N ALA A 10 -5.51 10.08 4.64
CA ALA A 10 -5.14 11.32 3.93
C ALA A 10 -3.64 11.64 3.81
N GLU A 11 -2.76 10.66 3.94
CA GLU A 11 -1.36 10.82 3.55
C GLU A 11 -1.20 10.75 2.03
N GLY A 12 -0.48 11.73 1.46
CA GLY A 12 -0.01 11.65 0.10
C GLY A 12 1.14 10.65 -0.03
N VAL A 13 1.56 10.42 -1.27
CA VAL A 13 2.71 9.54 -1.58
C VAL A 13 4.00 10.05 -0.94
N ASP A 14 4.12 11.37 -0.74
CA ASP A 14 5.33 11.98 -0.18
C ASP A 14 5.43 11.75 1.34
N GLU A 15 4.32 11.83 2.07
CA GLU A 15 4.26 11.47 3.49
C GLU A 15 4.61 9.99 3.71
N LEU A 16 4.06 9.11 2.87
CA LEU A 16 4.38 7.68 2.90
C LEU A 16 5.89 7.44 2.65
N ARG A 17 6.48 8.16 1.69
CA ARG A 17 7.92 8.11 1.42
C ARG A 17 8.75 8.62 2.59
N CYS A 18 8.34 9.71 3.22
CA CYS A 18 8.99 10.23 4.43
C CYS A 18 8.98 9.18 5.55
N PHE A 19 7.84 8.49 5.75
CA PHE A 19 7.76 7.40 6.72
C PHE A 19 8.68 6.22 6.34
N HIS A 20 8.73 5.84 5.05
CA HIS A 20 9.62 4.77 4.59
C HIS A 20 11.09 5.03 4.96
N GLN A 21 11.57 6.28 4.93
CA GLN A 21 12.95 6.62 5.33
C GLN A 21 13.25 6.34 6.81
N LEU A 22 12.23 6.26 7.67
CA LEU A 22 12.39 5.97 9.09
C LEU A 22 12.45 4.46 9.38
N LEU A 23 11.95 3.62 8.47
CA LEU A 23 11.86 2.17 8.65
C LEU A 23 13.19 1.49 8.99
N PRO A 24 14.35 1.88 8.42
CA PRO A 24 15.63 1.29 8.80
C PRO A 24 16.02 1.47 10.27
N ALA A 25 15.56 2.55 10.91
CA ALA A 25 15.80 2.80 12.34
C ALA A 25 14.75 2.12 13.22
N LEU A 26 13.52 1.98 12.73
CA LEU A 26 12.39 1.46 13.49
C LEU A 26 12.29 -0.07 13.46
N LEU A 27 12.63 -0.71 12.34
CA LEU A 27 12.58 -2.16 12.19
C LEU A 27 13.86 -2.82 12.69
N ARG A 28 13.73 -3.97 13.35
CA ARG A 28 14.88 -4.84 13.62
C ARG A 28 15.35 -5.51 12.31
N PRO A 29 16.62 -5.94 12.21
CA PRO A 29 17.04 -6.82 11.11
C PRO A 29 16.13 -8.06 11.03
N GLY A 30 15.71 -8.45 9.82
CA GLY A 30 14.74 -9.53 9.61
C GLY A 30 13.29 -9.16 9.94
N GLY A 31 13.01 -7.91 10.32
CA GLY A 31 11.66 -7.43 10.53
C GLY A 31 10.87 -7.28 9.22
N VAL A 32 9.54 -7.27 9.34
CA VAL A 32 8.62 -7.18 8.20
C VAL A 32 7.82 -5.88 8.21
N TYR A 33 7.44 -5.42 7.02
CA TYR A 33 6.67 -4.22 6.83
C TYR A 33 5.56 -4.43 5.81
N SER A 34 4.41 -3.81 6.06
CA SER A 34 3.31 -3.71 5.13
C SER A 34 2.57 -2.41 5.37
N PHE A 35 1.77 -1.97 4.40
CA PHE A 35 1.01 -0.74 4.49
C PHE A 35 -0.29 -0.85 3.69
N PHE A 36 -1.23 0.03 4.01
CA PHE A 36 -2.44 0.18 3.24
C PHE A 36 -2.14 0.81 1.87
N ASN A 37 -2.44 0.10 0.79
CA ASN A 37 -2.12 0.47 -0.57
C ASN A 37 -3.38 0.97 -1.31
N GLY A 38 -3.86 2.14 -0.91
CA GLY A 38 -5.00 2.83 -1.54
C GLY A 38 -4.65 3.74 -2.72
N ILE A 39 -3.37 3.78 -3.14
CA ILE A 39 -2.90 4.75 -4.13
C ILE A 39 -3.49 4.41 -5.50
N ALA A 40 -4.13 5.38 -6.15
CA ALA A 40 -4.76 5.19 -7.47
C ALA A 40 -5.78 4.03 -7.51
N ALA A 41 -6.56 3.83 -6.44
CA ALA A 41 -7.58 2.77 -6.30
C ALA A 41 -8.69 2.71 -7.38
N HIS A 42 -8.71 3.68 -8.32
CA HIS A 42 -9.68 3.78 -9.41
C HIS A 42 -9.07 3.58 -10.81
N ASP A 43 -7.74 3.52 -10.94
CA ASP A 43 -7.05 3.26 -12.20
C ASP A 43 -6.01 2.14 -12.02
N GLN A 44 -6.28 0.97 -12.60
CA GLN A 44 -5.47 -0.23 -12.39
C GLN A 44 -4.05 -0.06 -12.94
N PHE A 45 -3.92 0.67 -14.05
CA PHE A 45 -2.64 0.92 -14.67
C PHE A 45 -1.79 1.85 -13.79
N LEU A 46 -2.37 2.96 -13.33
CA LEU A 46 -1.67 3.87 -12.42
C LEU A 46 -1.33 3.17 -11.09
N HIS A 47 -2.24 2.38 -10.55
CA HIS A 47 -2.00 1.59 -9.34
C HIS A 47 -0.78 0.66 -9.49
N ALA A 48 -0.67 -0.05 -10.61
CA ALA A 48 0.48 -0.90 -10.90
C ALA A 48 1.79 -0.10 -11.03
N VAL A 49 1.75 1.07 -11.68
CA VAL A 49 2.91 1.97 -11.79
C VAL A 49 3.38 2.43 -10.40
N PHE A 50 2.45 2.82 -9.52
CA PHE A 50 2.78 3.21 -8.14
C PHE A 50 3.34 2.04 -7.32
N CYS A 51 2.81 0.83 -7.49
CA CYS A 51 3.36 -0.36 -6.85
C CYS A 51 4.84 -0.56 -7.23
N GLU A 52 5.17 -0.46 -8.52
CA GLU A 52 6.56 -0.57 -8.99
C GLU A 52 7.45 0.57 -8.51
N ALA A 53 6.95 1.80 -8.48
CA ALA A 53 7.69 2.96 -7.97
C ALA A 53 8.04 2.78 -6.49
N LEU A 54 7.05 2.45 -5.66
CA LEU A 54 7.24 2.24 -4.22
C LEU A 54 8.12 1.02 -3.92
N ARG A 55 8.05 -0.05 -4.73
CA ARG A 55 8.97 -1.18 -4.64
C ARG A 55 10.42 -0.73 -4.76
N ARG A 56 10.72 0.09 -5.77
CA ARG A 56 12.08 0.61 -6.01
C ARG A 56 12.53 1.51 -4.87
N ASP A 57 11.65 2.38 -4.39
CA ASP A 57 11.93 3.28 -3.26
C ASP A 57 12.25 2.48 -1.98
N LEU A 58 11.47 1.46 -1.66
CA LEU A 58 11.70 0.60 -0.49
C LEU A 58 12.98 -0.23 -0.60
N ILE A 59 13.29 -0.77 -1.79
CA ILE A 59 14.57 -1.46 -2.02
C ILE A 59 15.75 -0.49 -1.80
N ALA A 60 15.65 0.75 -2.28
CA ALA A 60 16.69 1.77 -2.08
C ALA A 60 16.88 2.14 -0.60
N VAL A 61 15.83 2.02 0.22
CA VAL A 61 15.85 2.23 1.67
C VAL A 61 16.47 1.04 2.43
N GLY A 62 16.63 -0.12 1.78
CA GLY A 62 17.32 -1.29 2.33
C GLY A 62 16.43 -2.50 2.61
N PHE A 63 15.24 -2.59 2.00
CA PHE A 63 14.47 -3.83 1.97
C PHE A 63 15.08 -4.81 0.95
N SER A 64 15.28 -6.06 1.36
CA SER A 64 15.82 -7.11 0.50
C SER A 64 14.78 -7.68 -0.48
N ARG A 65 13.50 -7.62 -0.12
CA ARG A 65 12.39 -8.12 -0.95
C ARG A 65 11.11 -7.33 -0.70
N VAL A 66 10.42 -6.94 -1.77
CA VAL A 66 9.12 -6.24 -1.71
C VAL A 66 8.18 -6.86 -2.74
N ASP A 67 7.16 -7.55 -2.25
CA ASP A 67 6.14 -8.18 -3.08
C ASP A 67 4.81 -7.45 -2.97
N TYR A 68 3.99 -7.56 -4.01
CA TYR A 68 2.57 -7.23 -3.93
C TYR A 68 1.78 -8.51 -4.13
N VAL A 69 1.12 -8.96 -3.09
CA VAL A 69 0.32 -10.19 -3.10
C VAL A 69 -1.10 -9.82 -3.52
N PRO A 70 -1.62 -10.37 -4.63
CA PRO A 70 -2.98 -10.09 -5.06
C PRO A 70 -3.97 -10.82 -4.13
N ILE A 71 -4.80 -10.04 -3.44
CA ILE A 71 -5.86 -10.52 -2.57
C ILE A 71 -7.20 -10.26 -3.26
N PRO A 72 -8.02 -11.29 -3.55
CA PRO A 72 -9.35 -11.08 -4.14
C PRO A 72 -10.21 -10.19 -3.24
N VAL A 73 -10.92 -9.24 -3.85
CA VAL A 73 -11.84 -8.32 -3.16
C VAL A 73 -13.23 -8.51 -3.71
N GLU A 74 -14.19 -8.74 -2.82
CA GLU A 74 -15.60 -8.69 -3.16
C GLU A 74 -16.04 -7.24 -3.32
N LYS A 75 -16.57 -6.90 -4.50
CA LYS A 75 -17.10 -5.56 -4.74
C LYS A 75 -18.41 -5.42 -3.99
N PRO A 76 -18.55 -4.44 -3.07
CA PRO A 76 -19.82 -4.18 -2.44
C PRO A 76 -20.85 -3.78 -3.50
N ALA A 77 -22.12 -4.10 -3.25
CA ALA A 77 -23.20 -3.67 -4.12
C ALA A 77 -23.24 -2.13 -4.21
N LEU A 78 -23.70 -1.61 -5.35
CA LEU A 78 -23.60 -0.17 -5.65
C LEU A 78 -24.41 0.70 -4.66
N ASP A 79 -25.47 0.13 -4.11
CA ASP A 79 -26.37 0.74 -3.12
C ASP A 79 -25.71 0.95 -1.75
N VAL A 80 -24.64 0.21 -1.43
CA VAL A 80 -23.88 0.38 -0.18
C VAL A 80 -23.32 1.79 -0.04
N TRP A 81 -23.05 2.47 -1.15
CA TRP A 81 -22.47 3.82 -1.18
C TRP A 81 -23.52 4.92 -1.40
N GLU A 82 -24.81 4.59 -1.45
CA GLU A 82 -25.87 5.59 -1.58
C GLU A 82 -25.81 6.64 -0.47
N GLY A 83 -25.86 7.92 -0.85
CA GLY A 83 -25.77 9.05 0.08
C GLY A 83 -24.34 9.48 0.44
N THR A 84 -23.32 8.78 -0.05
CA THR A 84 -21.92 9.21 0.08
C THR A 84 -21.45 10.02 -1.13
N SER A 85 -20.49 10.92 -0.94
CA SER A 85 -19.92 11.74 -2.02
C SER A 85 -19.04 10.94 -2.99
N MET A 86 -18.55 9.78 -2.57
CA MET A 86 -17.74 8.87 -3.39
C MET A 86 -18.55 7.62 -3.71
N ARG A 87 -18.88 7.43 -5.00
CA ARG A 87 -19.70 6.29 -5.42
C ARG A 87 -19.03 4.94 -5.18
N HIS A 88 -17.71 4.85 -5.37
CA HIS A 88 -16.91 3.64 -5.09
C HIS A 88 -15.49 4.05 -4.69
N TRP A 89 -14.94 3.42 -3.64
CA TRP A 89 -13.58 3.70 -3.18
C TRP A 89 -12.52 2.79 -3.85
N TRP A 90 -12.92 1.62 -4.35
CA TRP A 90 -12.04 0.64 -5.00
C TRP A 90 -12.74 -0.01 -6.19
N ASP A 91 -12.06 -0.13 -7.34
CA ASP A 91 -12.69 -0.59 -8.60
C ASP A 91 -12.10 -1.92 -9.16
N PHE A 92 -11.02 -2.45 -8.58
CA PHE A 92 -10.38 -3.68 -9.07
C PHE A 92 -10.85 -4.93 -8.34
N ASP A 93 -10.72 -6.09 -8.99
CA ASP A 93 -11.11 -7.38 -8.40
C ASP A 93 -10.09 -7.89 -7.36
N HIS A 94 -8.90 -7.27 -7.30
CA HIS A 94 -7.83 -7.66 -6.39
C HIS A 94 -7.20 -6.44 -5.73
N TYR A 95 -6.92 -6.56 -4.44
CA TYR A 95 -6.09 -5.66 -3.67
C TYR A 95 -4.63 -6.10 -3.72
N GLN A 96 -3.71 -5.17 -3.99
CA GLN A 96 -2.28 -5.44 -4.03
C GLN A 96 -1.68 -5.24 -2.64
N LEU A 97 -1.60 -6.30 -1.83
CA LEU A 97 -1.06 -6.25 -0.47
C LEU A 97 0.47 -6.14 -0.50
N PRO A 98 1.08 -5.04 -0.03
CA PRO A 98 2.53 -4.93 0.05
C PRO A 98 3.07 -5.86 1.14
N ALA A 99 4.05 -6.70 0.80
CA ALA A 99 4.76 -7.55 1.75
C ALA A 99 6.27 -7.28 1.61
N CYS A 100 6.82 -6.54 2.58
CA CYS A 100 8.18 -6.04 2.54
C CYS A 100 9.03 -6.73 3.61
N TYR A 101 10.17 -7.27 3.20
CA TYR A 101 11.10 -8.01 4.05
C TYR A 101 12.44 -7.29 4.08
N ARG A 102 12.93 -7.02 5.28
CA ARG A 102 14.23 -6.38 5.49
C ARG A 102 15.35 -7.40 5.53
#